data_AF-A0A438AEU7-F1
#
_entry.id   AF-A0A438AEU7-F1
#
_cell.length_a   1.000
_cell.length_b   1.000
_cell.length_c   1.000
_cell.angle_alpha   90.00
_cell.angle_beta   90.00
_cell.angle_gamma   90.00
#
_symmetry.space_group_name_H-M   'P 1'
#
loop_
_entity.id
_entity.type
_entity.pdbx_description
1 polymer ?
#
loop_
_entity_poly.entity_id
_entity_poly.type
_entity_poly.pdbx_seq_one_letter_code
_entity_poly.pdbx_strand_id
1 'polypeptide(L)'
;MLSYLIQMGHRRIALLKTTTPLTEKRGRANGDLDALAEAGLPVDQGLMINAHFKASEARQAVPALIVAKTSPTAIVGSTDTM
;
A
#
# COMPACT_ATOMS: atom_id res chain seq x y z
N MET A 1 -5.50 -4.57 -8.07
CA MET A 1 -6.19 -4.19 -6.81
C MET A 1 -6.19 -2.69 -6.62
N LEU A 2 -5.02 -2.04 -6.70
CA LEU A 2 -4.93 -0.58 -6.58
C LEU A 2 -5.77 0.17 -7.61
N SER A 3 -5.69 -0.20 -8.89
CA SER A 3 -6.49 0.40 -9.97
C SER A 3 -8.00 0.33 -9.71
N TYR A 4 -8.48 -0.75 -9.08
CA TYR A 4 -9.88 -0.89 -8.70
C TYR A 4 -10.29 0.11 -7.61
N LEU A 5 -9.46 0.27 -6.57
CA LEU A 5 -9.70 1.27 -5.53
C LEU A 5 -9.67 2.69 -6.10
N ILE A 6 -8.75 2.96 -7.03
CA ILE A 6 -8.66 4.25 -7.72
C ILE A 6 -9.94 4.53 -8.54
N GLN A 7 -10.45 3.52 -9.24
CA GLN A 7 -11.73 3.60 -9.99
C GLN A 7 -12.92 3.87 -9.06
N MET A 8 -12.91 3.33 -7.84
CA MET A 8 -13.92 3.64 -6.81
C MET A 8 -13.77 5.06 -6.20
N GLY A 9 -12.79 5.85 -6.63
CA GLY A 9 -12.59 7.23 -6.17
C GLY A 9 -11.56 7.38 -5.06
N HIS A 10 -10.91 6.30 -4.62
CA HIS A 10 -9.81 6.42 -3.65
C HIS A 10 -8.60 7.11 -4.31
N ARG A 11 -7.95 7.98 -3.53
CA ARG A 11 -6.79 8.78 -4.00
C ARG A 11 -5.59 8.65 -3.07
N ARG A 12 -5.85 8.51 -1.77
CA ARG A 12 -4.84 8.30 -0.74
C ARG A 12 -4.98 6.87 -0.22
N ILE A 13 -4.10 5.98 -0.64
CA ILE A 13 -4.17 4.54 -0.39
C ILE A 13 -2.85 4.09 0.24
N ALA A 14 -2.92 3.39 1.37
CA ALA A 14 -1.74 2.81 2.00
C ALA A 14 -1.42 1.43 1.44
N LEU A 15 -0.13 1.16 1.24
CA LEU A 15 0.39 -0.11 0.74
C LEU A 15 1.17 -0.80 1.86
N LEU A 16 0.65 -1.92 2.36
CA LEU A 16 1.36 -2.80 3.28
C LEU A 16 2.22 -3.75 2.44
N LYS A 17 3.47 -3.34 2.25
CA LYS A 17 4.50 -4.06 1.50
C LYS A 17 5.32 -4.96 2.41
N THR A 18 5.97 -5.93 1.80
CA THR A 18 6.85 -6.86 2.49
C THR A 18 8.23 -6.79 1.84
N THR A 19 9.27 -6.43 2.59
CA THR A 19 10.65 -6.51 2.10
C THR A 19 11.10 -7.97 2.08
N THR A 20 10.96 -8.60 0.92
CA THR A 20 11.83 -9.72 0.54
C THR A 20 12.69 -9.32 -0.65
N PRO A 21 13.84 -9.98 -0.86
CA PRO A 21 14.74 -9.67 -1.97
C PRO A 21 14.06 -9.83 -3.34
N LEU A 22 13.82 -8.68 -3.97
CA LEU A 22 13.97 -8.29 -5.37
C LEU A 22 13.46 -9.13 -6.56
N THR A 23 13.23 -10.45 -6.49
CA THR A 23 12.97 -11.22 -7.73
C THR A 23 11.49 -11.39 -8.07
N GLU A 24 10.63 -11.73 -7.10
CA GLU A 24 9.20 -12.01 -7.38
C GLU A 24 8.28 -10.78 -7.27
N LYS A 25 8.76 -9.70 -6.65
CA LYS A 25 7.93 -8.53 -6.31
C LYS A 25 8.11 -7.30 -7.17
N ARG A 26 9.11 -7.26 -8.06
CA ARG A 26 9.22 -6.18 -9.06
C ARG A 26 7.89 -6.01 -9.80
N GLY A 27 7.24 -7.11 -10.20
CA GLY A 27 5.95 -7.05 -10.89
C GLY A 27 4.81 -6.37 -10.09
N ARG A 28 4.61 -6.70 -8.81
CA ARG A 28 3.52 -6.12 -8.00
C ARG A 28 3.84 -4.72 -7.49
N ALA A 29 5.06 -4.49 -7.02
CA ALA A 29 5.49 -3.18 -6.58
C ALA A 29 5.50 -2.18 -7.75
N ASN A 30 5.90 -2.61 -8.94
CA ASN A 30 5.76 -1.82 -10.16
C ASN A 30 4.28 -1.67 -10.51
N GLY A 31 3.46 -2.73 -10.48
CA GLY A 31 2.03 -2.62 -10.79
C GLY A 31 1.26 -1.63 -9.91
N ASP A 32 1.57 -1.51 -8.63
CA ASP A 32 0.99 -0.47 -7.76
C ASP A 32 1.50 0.93 -8.13
N LEU A 33 2.79 1.08 -8.44
CA LEU A 33 3.36 2.36 -8.85
C LEU A 33 2.84 2.80 -10.23
N ASP A 34 2.74 1.87 -11.16
CA ASP A 34 2.19 2.06 -12.50
C ASP A 34 0.72 2.46 -12.41
N ALA A 35 -0.08 1.79 -11.58
CA ALA A 35 -1.48 2.16 -11.36
C ALA A 35 -1.64 3.56 -10.74
N LEU A 36 -0.75 3.98 -9.85
CA LEU A 36 -0.73 5.37 -9.34
C LEU A 36 -0.34 6.35 -10.43
N ALA A 37 0.69 6.03 -11.22
CA ALA A 37 1.19 6.88 -12.29
C ALA A 37 0.15 7.08 -13.41
N GLU A 38 -0.49 5.99 -13.86
CA GLU A 38 -1.57 6.01 -14.85
C GLU A 38 -2.76 6.85 -14.38
N ALA A 39 -3.03 6.87 -13.07
CA ALA A 39 -4.08 7.67 -12.47
C ALA A 39 -3.66 9.10 -12.12
N GLY A 40 -2.40 9.49 -12.38
CA GLY A 40 -1.85 10.80 -12.02
C GLY A 40 -1.77 11.05 -10.51
N LEU A 41 -1.68 10.00 -9.69
CA LEU A 41 -1.63 10.09 -8.24
C LEU A 41 -0.19 10.13 -7.72
N PRO A 42 0.10 11.00 -6.73
CA PRO A 42 1.43 11.08 -6.17
C PRO A 42 1.73 9.83 -5.34
N VAL A 43 2.99 9.41 -5.42
CA VAL A 43 3.52 8.33 -4.61
C VAL A 43 3.93 8.90 -3.24
N ASP A 44 3.14 8.65 -2.21
CA ASP A 44 3.46 9.03 -0.83
C ASP A 44 4.24 7.91 -0.12
N GLN A 45 5.53 8.16 0.17
CA GLN A 45 6.36 7.18 0.87
C GLN A 45 5.89 6.91 2.30
N GLY A 46 5.22 7.85 2.96
CA GLY A 46 4.62 7.66 4.28
C GLY A 46 3.44 6.69 4.28
N LEU A 47 2.91 6.36 3.09
CA LEU A 47 1.87 5.36 2.89
C LEU A 47 2.43 4.00 2.45
N MET A 48 3.75 3.87 2.28
CA MET A 48 4.40 2.59 2.01
C MET A 48 4.92 2.00 3.31
N ILE A 49 4.12 1.12 3.91
CA ILE A 49 4.51 0.42 5.13
C ILE A 49 5.24 -0.85 4.76
N ASN A 50 6.34 -1.13 5.42
CA ASN A 50 7.02 -2.41 5.33
C ASN A 50 6.65 -3.29 6.53
N ALA A 51 5.95 -4.40 6.29
CA ALA A 51 5.38 -5.26 7.32
C ALA A 51 5.89 -6.72 7.27
N HIS A 52 7.07 -6.98 6.70
CA HIS A 52 7.84 -8.25 6.75
C HIS A 52 7.07 -9.60 6.77
N PHE A 53 5.93 -9.71 6.09
CA PHE A 53 5.01 -10.87 6.08
C PHE A 53 4.36 -11.22 7.42
N LYS A 54 4.32 -10.30 8.38
CA LYS A 54 3.72 -10.56 9.68
C LYS A 54 2.47 -9.70 9.89
N ALA A 55 1.33 -10.36 10.05
CA ALA A 55 0.07 -9.74 10.46
C ALA A 55 0.23 -8.88 11.74
N SER A 56 1.11 -9.30 12.65
CA SER A 56 1.42 -8.56 13.88
C SER A 56 2.05 -7.19 13.61
N GLU A 57 2.90 -7.08 12.59
CA GLU A 57 3.56 -5.82 12.23
C GLU A 57 2.60 -4.89 11.49
N ALA A 58 1.78 -5.44 10.59
CA ALA A 58 0.67 -4.70 9.99
C ALA A 58 -0.28 -4.13 11.07
N ARG A 59 -0.66 -4.96 12.06
CA ARG A 59 -1.52 -4.55 13.19
C ARG A 59 -0.90 -3.45 14.04
N GLN A 60 0.43 -3.37 14.14
CA GLN A 60 1.13 -2.30 14.86
C GLN A 60 1.24 -1.01 14.03
N ALA A 61 1.41 -1.10 12.71
CA ALA A 61 1.62 0.06 11.85
C ALA A 61 0.31 0.76 11.42
N VAL A 62 -0.77 0.00 11.21
CA VAL A 62 -2.06 0.53 10.74
C VAL A 62 -2.67 1.61 11.66
N PRO A 63 -2.65 1.49 13.01
CA PRO A 63 -3.19 2.51 13.89
C PRO A 63 -2.58 3.91 13.63
N ALA A 64 -1.27 3.98 13.38
CA ALA A 64 -0.57 5.24 13.09
C ALA A 64 -1.07 5.90 11.79
N LEU A 65 -1.45 5.09 10.78
CA LEU A 65 -2.02 5.58 9.53
C LEU A 65 -3.43 6.15 9.72
N ILE A 66 -4.23 5.53 10.59
CA ILE A 66 -5.62 5.93 10.84
C ILE A 66 -5.68 7.26 11.60
N VAL A 67 -4.80 7.45 12.59
CA VAL A 67 -4.78 8.68 13.42
C VAL A 67 -4.02 9.83 12.76
N ALA A 68 -3.38 9.60 11.61
CA ALA A 68 -2.69 10.65 10.88
C ALA A 68 -3.70 11.74 10.43
N LYS A 69 -3.28 13.01 10.51
CA LYS A 69 -4.09 14.17 10.09
C LYS A 69 -4.62 14.04 8.66
N THR A 70 -3.88 13.34 7.80
CA THR A 70 -4.28 12.95 6.45
C THR A 70 -4.29 11.43 6.35
N SER A 71 -5.33 10.81 6.89
CA SER A 71 -5.50 9.35 6.87
C SER A 71 -5.72 8.83 5.44
N PRO A 72 -5.21 7.64 5.09
CA PRO A 72 -5.58 6.97 3.85
C PRO A 72 -7.06 6.56 3.91
N THR A 73 -7.68 6.47 2.73
CA THR A 73 -9.08 6.06 2.56
C THR A 73 -9.22 4.57 2.25
N ALA A 74 -8.11 3.89 1.93
CA ALA A 74 -8.04 2.47 1.69
C ALA A 74 -6.64 1.94 2.03
N ILE A 75 -6.53 0.63 2.30
CA ILE A 75 -5.27 -0.06 2.58
C ILE A 75 -5.21 -1.32 1.70
N VAL A 76 -4.05 -1.58 1.11
CA VAL A 76 -3.78 -2.72 0.22
C VAL A 76 -2.69 -3.59 0.86
N GLY A 77 -3.04 -4.83 1.18
CA GLY A 77 -2.09 -5.85 1.62
C GLY A 77 -1.39 -6.54 0.44
N SER A 78 -0.10 -6.85 0.59
CA SER A 78 0.65 -7.63 -0.42
C SER A 78 0.32 -9.14 -0.38
N THR A 79 -0.27 -9.60 0.72
CA THR A 79 -0.73 -10.97 0.96
C THR A 79 -2.05 -10.93 1.72
N ASP A 80 -2.84 -12.00 1.61
CA ASP A 80 -4.12 -12.25 2.29
C ASP A 80 -3.99 -12.41 3.82
N THR A 81 -2.80 -12.79 4.28
CA THR A 81 -2.47 -12.94 5.71
C THR A 81 -2.22 -11.63 6.45
N MET A 82 -2.19 -10.49 5.74
CA MET A 82 -2.06 -9.14 6.31
C MET A 82 -3.40 -8.42 6.38
#